data_AF-A0A257JD02-F1
#
_entry.id   AF-A0A257JD02-F1
#
_cell.length_a   1.000
_cell.length_b   1.000
_cell.length_c   1.000
_cell.angle_alpha   90.00
_cell.angle_beta   90.00
_cell.angle_gamma   90.00
#
_symmetry.space_group_name_H-M   'P 1'
#
loop_
_entity.id
_entity.type
_entity.pdbx_description
1 polymer ?
#
loop_
_entity_poly.entity_id
_entity_poly.type
_entity_poly.pdbx_seq_one_letter_code
_entity_poly.pdbx_strand_id
1 'polypeptide(L)'
;RLALMRERQDGFRLAEEDLALRGGGELLGTRQSGEAGFRIADLEQVQRLLPAAHADARLLMERDGGLTSVRGEAARLLLYLFERDWGVQLLRGG
;
A
#
# COMPACT_ATOMS: atom_id res chain seq x y z
N ARG A 1 -11.96 20.23 -33.48
CA ARG A 1 -10.56 19.71 -33.35
C ARG A 1 -10.27 19.05 -31.98
N LEU A 2 -10.99 19.39 -30.90
CA LEU A 2 -10.89 18.72 -29.59
C LEU A 2 -11.57 17.32 -29.51
N ALA A 3 -12.39 16.95 -30.49
CA ALA A 3 -13.04 15.63 -30.54
C ALA A 3 -12.11 14.52 -31.11
N LEU A 4 -11.10 14.89 -31.90
CA LEU A 4 -10.21 13.94 -32.59
C LEU A 4 -9.13 13.33 -31.67
N MET A 5 -9.00 13.83 -30.43
CA MET A 5 -8.15 13.21 -29.39
C MET A 5 -8.91 12.26 -28.46
N ARG A 6 -10.23 12.12 -28.64
CA ARG A 6 -11.08 11.28 -27.79
C ARG A 6 -11.39 9.90 -28.43
N GLU A 7 -10.84 9.67 -29.62
CA GLU A 7 -11.09 8.49 -30.46
C GLU A 7 -9.98 7.43 -30.36
N ARG A 8 -8.84 7.74 -29.75
CA ARG A 8 -7.84 6.73 -29.34
C ARG A 8 -8.05 6.42 -27.86
N GLN A 9 -9.24 5.89 -27.60
CA GLN A 9 -9.84 5.70 -26.28
C GLN A 9 -9.29 4.47 -25.56
N ASP A 10 -7.97 4.27 -25.62
CA ASP A 10 -7.36 3.22 -24.82
C ASP A 10 -5.87 3.35 -24.54
N GLY A 11 -5.39 4.59 -24.38
CA GLY A 11 -4.06 4.79 -23.80
C GLY A 11 -3.92 4.15 -22.41
N PHE A 12 -5.04 3.95 -21.71
CA PHE A 12 -5.10 3.28 -20.41
C PHE A 12 -4.97 1.76 -20.51
N ARG A 13 -5.73 1.03 -21.35
CA ARG A 13 -5.47 -0.42 -21.51
C ARG A 13 -4.14 -0.70 -22.16
N LEU A 14 -3.67 0.15 -23.08
CA LEU A 14 -2.31 -0.01 -23.62
C LEU A 14 -1.27 0.08 -22.51
N ALA A 15 -1.46 0.96 -21.52
CA ALA A 15 -0.58 1.04 -20.36
C ALA A 15 -0.76 -0.16 -19.39
N GLU A 16 -1.98 -0.66 -19.21
CA GLU A 16 -2.24 -1.86 -18.39
C GLU A 16 -1.69 -3.14 -19.02
N GLU A 17 -1.87 -3.31 -20.34
CA GLU A 17 -1.32 -4.44 -21.10
C GLU A 17 0.21 -4.35 -21.17
N ASP A 18 0.80 -3.17 -21.34
CA ASP A 18 2.25 -2.98 -21.32
C ASP A 18 2.84 -3.26 -19.91
N LEU A 19 2.14 -2.87 -18.84
CA LEU A 19 2.50 -3.20 -17.45
C LEU A 19 2.35 -4.71 -17.16
N ALA A 20 1.31 -5.35 -17.71
CA ALA A 20 1.09 -6.78 -17.58
C ALA A 20 2.13 -7.60 -18.37
N LEU A 21 2.53 -7.13 -19.56
CA LEU A 21 3.51 -7.79 -20.43
C LEU A 21 4.95 -7.61 -19.92
N ARG A 22 5.30 -6.45 -19.34
CA ARG A 22 6.63 -6.22 -18.75
C ARG A 22 6.79 -6.87 -17.37
N GLY A 23 5.67 -7.13 -16.69
CA GLY A 23 5.66 -7.32 -15.24
C GLY A 23 6.05 -6.02 -14.53
N GLY A 24 5.68 -5.87 -13.26
CA GLY A 24 6.16 -4.77 -12.44
C GLY A 24 7.69 -4.84 -12.35
N GLY A 25 8.38 -4.09 -13.22
CA GLY A 25 9.83 -4.07 -13.30
C GLY A 25 10.45 -3.79 -11.93
N GLU A 26 11.64 -4.36 -11.70
CA GLU A 26 12.42 -4.18 -10.47
C GLU A 26 12.51 -2.70 -10.08
N LEU A 27 11.66 -2.27 -9.14
CA LEU A 27 11.62 -0.89 -8.65
C LEU A 27 12.94 -0.46 -7.99
N LEU A 28 13.75 -1.42 -7.54
CA LEU A 28 14.89 -1.15 -6.64
C LEU A 28 16.27 -1.42 -7.23
N GLY A 29 16.40 -2.00 -8.43
CA GLY A 29 17.70 -2.15 -9.11
C GLY A 29 18.76 -2.92 -8.31
N THR A 30 19.12 -4.11 -8.81
CA THR A 30 20.16 -5.03 -8.30
C THR A 30 19.71 -5.96 -7.16
N ARG A 31 19.11 -7.10 -7.56
CA ARG A 31 18.93 -8.26 -6.69
C ARG A 31 20.29 -8.80 -6.23
N GLN A 32 20.54 -8.82 -4.92
CA GLN A 32 21.55 -9.73 -4.37
C GLN A 32 21.00 -11.16 -4.35
N SER A 33 21.78 -12.12 -4.85
CA SER A 33 21.43 -13.53 -4.84
C SER A 33 21.44 -14.06 -3.40
N GLY A 34 20.27 -14.05 -2.75
CA GLY A 34 20.10 -14.53 -1.37
C GLY A 34 18.97 -13.83 -0.61
N GLU A 35 18.55 -12.65 -1.07
CA GLU A 35 17.43 -11.94 -0.47
C GLU A 35 16.11 -12.49 -1.04
N ALA A 36 15.20 -12.91 -0.16
CA ALA A 36 13.85 -13.27 -0.60
C ALA A 36 13.22 -12.00 -1.21
N GLY A 37 13.12 -11.97 -2.53
CA GLY A 37 12.66 -10.78 -3.25
C GLY A 37 11.33 -10.29 -2.67
N PHE A 38 11.26 -8.99 -2.37
CA PHE A 38 10.01 -8.38 -1.95
C PHE A 38 8.96 -8.61 -3.04
N ARG A 39 7.86 -9.28 -2.67
CA ARG A 39 6.69 -9.40 -3.55
C ARG A 39 5.88 -8.12 -3.40
N ILE A 40 5.83 -7.34 -4.46
CA ILE A 40 4.96 -6.16 -4.53
C ILE A 40 3.55 -6.67 -4.76
N ALA A 41 2.61 -6.19 -3.93
CA ALA A 41 1.20 -6.51 -4.10
C ALA A 41 0.66 -5.86 -5.38
N ASP A 42 -0.13 -6.59 -6.14
CA ASP A 42 -0.88 -6.01 -7.25
C ASP A 42 -2.06 -5.16 -6.74
N LEU A 43 -2.64 -4.36 -7.63
CA LEU A 43 -3.73 -3.45 -7.28
C LEU A 43 -4.98 -4.19 -6.78
N GLU A 44 -5.25 -5.39 -7.28
CA GLU A 44 -6.41 -6.19 -6.87
C GLU A 44 -6.25 -6.70 -5.43
N GLN A 45 -5.05 -7.19 -5.11
CA GLN A 45 -4.65 -7.61 -3.77
C GLN A 45 -4.75 -6.46 -2.77
N VAL A 46 -4.26 -5.27 -3.15
CA VAL A 46 -4.37 -4.07 -2.31
C VAL A 46 -5.83 -3.71 -2.07
N GLN A 47 -6.65 -3.65 -3.12
CA GLN A 47 -8.09 -3.34 -3.00
C GLN A 47 -8.81 -4.31 -2.07
N ARG A 48 -8.44 -5.59 -2.10
CA ARG A 48 -9.04 -6.63 -1.26
C ARG A 48 -8.68 -6.47 0.22
N LEU A 49 -7.46 -6.02 0.52
CA LEU A 49 -6.93 -5.91 1.88
C LEU A 49 -7.23 -4.55 2.54
N LEU A 50 -7.39 -3.49 1.75
CA LEU A 50 -7.54 -2.13 2.26
C LEU A 50 -8.74 -1.95 3.23
N PRO A 51 -9.94 -2.50 2.99
CA PRO A 51 -11.06 -2.37 3.94
C PRO A 51 -10.77 -3.03 5.29
N ALA A 52 -10.16 -4.21 5.29
CA ALA A 52 -9.80 -4.93 6.51
C ALA A 52 -8.73 -4.17 7.30
N ALA A 53 -7.71 -3.64 6.62
CA ALA A 53 -6.68 -2.82 7.24
C ALA A 53 -7.26 -1.55 7.89
N HIS A 54 -8.17 -0.86 7.21
CA HIS A 54 -8.87 0.30 7.79
C HIS A 54 -9.73 -0.06 8.99
N ALA A 55 -10.48 -1.17 8.93
CA ALA A 55 -11.31 -1.60 10.05
C ALA A 55 -10.46 -1.96 11.28
N ASP A 56 -9.33 -2.64 11.08
CA ASP A 56 -8.43 -3.01 12.19
C ASP A 56 -7.72 -1.77 12.78
N ALA A 57 -7.30 -0.83 11.94
CA ALA A 57 -6.75 0.45 12.38
C ALA A 57 -7.75 1.25 13.24
N ARG A 58 -9.03 1.31 12.83
CA ARG A 58 -10.09 1.93 13.64
C ARG A 58 -10.30 1.22 14.96
N LEU A 59 -10.36 -0.11 14.94
CA LEU A 59 -10.56 -0.90 16.15
C LEU A 59 -9.40 -0.70 17.14
N LEU A 60 -8.17 -0.60 16.65
CA LEU A 60 -7.00 -0.24 17.44
C LEU A 60 -7.14 1.17 18.04
N MET A 61 -7.66 2.15 17.32
CA MET A 61 -7.88 3.49 17.91
C MET A 61 -8.98 3.49 18.97
N GLU A 62 -10.13 2.90 18.65
CA GLU A 62 -11.34 2.95 19.46
C GLU A 62 -11.23 2.10 20.74
N ARG A 63 -10.56 0.93 20.67
CA ARG A 63 -10.52 -0.03 21.79
C ARG A 63 -9.19 -0.03 22.55
N ASP A 64 -8.10 0.37 21.91
CA ASP A 64 -6.75 0.36 22.51
C ASP A 64 -6.27 1.76 22.94
N GLY A 65 -7.22 2.63 23.28
CA GLY A 65 -6.99 3.92 23.91
C GLY A 65 -6.12 4.87 23.08
N GLY A 66 -6.25 4.87 21.75
CA GLY A 66 -5.42 5.71 20.89
C GLY A 66 -3.92 5.40 20.98
N LEU A 67 -3.58 4.10 21.10
CA LEU A 67 -2.21 3.56 21.26
C LEU A 67 -1.62 3.66 22.67
N THR A 68 -2.45 3.62 23.71
CA THR A 68 -2.00 3.66 25.11
C THR A 68 -2.29 2.38 25.89
N SER A 69 -3.09 1.46 25.33
CA SER A 69 -3.22 0.12 25.91
C SER A 69 -1.94 -0.70 25.68
N VAL A 70 -1.78 -1.83 26.37
CA VAL A 70 -0.68 -2.78 26.15
C VAL A 70 -0.58 -3.21 24.67
N ARG A 71 -1.71 -3.46 24.01
CA ARG A 71 -1.74 -3.79 22.58
C ARG A 71 -1.42 -2.58 21.71
N GLY A 72 -1.90 -1.40 22.10
CA GLY A 72 -1.61 -0.13 21.42
C GLY A 72 -0.12 0.24 21.45
N GLU A 73 0.54 0.06 22.59
CA GLU A 73 1.98 0.26 22.74
C GLU A 73 2.79 -0.73 21.88
N ALA A 74 2.39 -2.00 21.86
CA ALA A 74 2.99 -3.00 20.98
C ALA A 74 2.85 -2.61 19.50
N ALA A 75 1.68 -2.10 19.08
CA ALA A 75 1.47 -1.61 17.73
C ALA A 75 2.37 -0.40 17.42
N ARG A 76 2.56 0.51 18.38
CA ARG A 76 3.45 1.66 18.22
C ARG A 76 4.91 1.25 18.05
N LEU A 77 5.36 0.25 18.81
CA LEU A 77 6.70 -0.33 18.66
C LEU A 77 6.88 -0.92 17.26
N LEU A 78 5.89 -1.65 16.76
CA LEU A 78 5.94 -2.20 15.41
C LEU A 78 5.99 -1.09 14.36
N LEU A 79 5.16 -0.04 14.48
CA LEU A 79 5.19 1.10 13.56
C LEU A 79 6.58 1.75 13.52
N TYR A 80 7.24 1.87 14.68
CA TYR A 80 8.62 2.37 14.76
C TYR A 80 9.63 1.43 14.09
N LEU A 81 9.59 0.14 14.41
CA LEU A 81 10.52 -0.85 13.86
C LEU A 81 10.39 -1.02 12.33
N PHE A 82 9.20 -0.82 11.78
CA PHE A 82 8.95 -0.86 10.33
C PHE A 82 9.15 0.51 9.65
N GLU A 83 9.71 1.51 10.34
CA GLU A 83 9.94 2.86 9.81
C GLU A 83 8.64 3.52 9.29
N ARG A 84 7.51 3.18 9.90
CA ARG A 84 6.17 3.72 9.60
C ARG A 84 5.70 4.69 10.67
N ASP A 85 6.60 5.51 11.18
CA ASP A 85 6.31 6.51 12.21
C ASP A 85 5.20 7.48 11.80
N TRP A 86 5.09 7.78 10.50
CA TRP A 86 3.99 8.56 9.92
C TRP A 86 2.61 7.92 10.17
N GLY A 87 2.55 6.59 10.27
CA GLY A 87 1.32 5.87 10.60
C GLY A 87 0.75 6.25 11.97
N VAL A 88 1.60 6.60 12.94
CA VAL A 88 1.16 7.07 14.26
C VAL A 88 0.45 8.42 14.16
N GLN A 89 0.92 9.32 13.28
CA GLN A 89 0.27 10.62 13.05
C GLN A 89 -1.07 10.45 12.33
N LEU A 90 -1.10 9.57 11.32
CA LEU A 90 -2.31 9.29 10.55
C LEU A 90 -3.42 8.69 11.42
N LEU A 91 -3.05 7.76 12.31
CA LEU A 91 -3.98 7.12 13.24
C LEU A 91 -4.54 8.10 14.30
N ARG A 92 -3.78 9.13 14.67
CA ARG A 92 -4.20 10.14 15.66
C ARG A 92 -5.00 11.31 15.06
N GLY A 93 -4.87 11.56 13.76
CA GLY A 93 -5.51 12.68 13.07
C GLY A 93 -6.85 12.34 12.41
N GLY A 94 -7.25 11.06 12.43
CA GLY A 94 -8.50 10.55 11.86
C GLY A 94 -9.60 10.32 12.90
#